data_AF-A0A0C3M015-F1
#
_entry.id   AF-A0A0C3M015-F1
#
_cell.length_a   1.000
_cell.length_b   1.000
_cell.length_c   1.000
_cell.angle_alpha   90.00
_cell.angle_beta   90.00
_cell.angle_gamma   90.00
#
_symmetry.space_group_name_H-M   'P 1'
#
loop_
_entity.id
_entity.type
_entity.pdbx_description
1 polymer ?
#
loop_
_entity_poly.entity_id
_entity_poly.type
_entity_poly.pdbx_seq_one_letter_code
_entity_poly.pdbx_strand_id
1 'polypeptide(L)'
;MDFVTVAFERSGQVPIHLEHIGNYQDGQESPFLDKVLPHVHRWESLAIHQPSVNVAIQYFSVQVSAPKIKSILLSSLTNGSLHQRHICSFFGGGLANLEELRVYFWGDIGWRGLNCTRLRILDIEREQSLDLGAVLNILAANPCLESLRIHDVSFAHYPQPGLIPAPLPLDHLKELTLTDVTHAMEDAFTGSNVAIGGLLQRIKFRTDVTFTLRMKLQTDSSLTPQKLTSLIPSPVEHLACLSGMDGFQRADVTVGFGGTHFLLKIQDSSCSKPIFSFEVDGLPQQVANEWVVESLRQATTTPVDLRLRFGSGDSGFSLDEVFGFQLWDSVMDLTLTGNFYTAPHVGRNLLRLLSTPCMSEDGLMVMPFPKLQHLCISRVPAIKGKYMLAMVQARFALPGSTEAAVHSAVPVPLTIRCGLGVGGWINKYQDRILAIPGVEGIRAAAAGGAPWTGRSSSSSSSEPEWPPGYYYNPVRRY
;
A
#
# COMPACT_ATOMS: atom_id res chain seq x y z
N MET A 1 15.81 -50.49 12.05
CA MET A 1 16.03 -49.06 12.37
C MET A 1 15.35 -48.24 11.30
N ASP A 2 14.41 -47.37 11.68
CA ASP A 2 13.83 -46.45 10.71
C ASP A 2 14.77 -45.28 10.38
N PHE A 3 14.55 -44.67 9.22
CA PHE A 3 15.38 -43.58 8.71
C PHE A 3 15.48 -42.39 9.67
N VAL A 4 14.36 -42.04 10.33
CA VAL A 4 14.25 -40.87 11.22
C VAL A 4 15.17 -41.03 12.43
N THR A 5 15.11 -42.18 13.10
CA THR A 5 15.94 -42.51 14.26
C THR A 5 17.43 -42.48 13.89
N VAL A 6 17.79 -43.09 12.76
CA VAL A 6 19.19 -43.10 12.26
C VAL A 6 19.68 -41.68 11.93
N ALA A 7 18.83 -40.84 11.35
CA ALA A 7 19.17 -39.46 11.04
C ALA A 7 19.43 -38.63 12.32
N PHE A 8 18.59 -38.78 13.35
CA PHE A 8 18.77 -38.07 14.61
C PHE A 8 19.98 -38.53 15.41
N GLU A 9 20.28 -39.83 15.41
CA GLU A 9 21.50 -40.38 16.02
C GLU A 9 22.76 -39.88 15.31
N ARG A 10 22.78 -39.91 13.97
CA ARG A 10 23.94 -39.45 13.17
C ARG A 10 24.16 -37.95 13.23
N SER A 11 23.11 -37.16 13.42
CA SER A 11 23.21 -35.70 13.54
C SER A 11 23.81 -35.24 14.89
N GLY A 12 24.05 -36.15 15.84
CA GLY A 12 24.78 -35.86 17.08
C GLY A 12 24.13 -34.76 17.92
N GLN A 13 24.79 -33.61 18.06
CA GLN A 13 24.34 -32.45 18.86
C GLN A 13 24.00 -31.21 18.02
N VAL A 14 23.90 -31.37 16.70
CA VAL A 14 23.57 -30.25 15.79
C VAL A 14 22.14 -29.75 16.06
N PRO A 15 21.87 -28.43 15.95
CA PRO A 15 20.53 -27.89 16.03
C PRO A 15 19.58 -28.54 15.02
N ILE A 16 18.32 -28.69 15.42
CA ILE A 16 17.29 -29.34 14.61
C ILE A 16 16.29 -28.30 14.12
N HIS A 17 16.04 -28.31 12.82
CA HIS A 17 14.93 -27.64 12.18
C HIS A 17 13.90 -28.69 11.82
N LEU A 18 12.75 -28.65 12.49
CA LEU A 18 11.68 -29.61 12.28
C LEU A 18 10.60 -28.97 11.42
N GLU A 19 10.25 -29.63 10.33
CA GLU A 19 9.06 -29.34 9.54
C GLU A 19 8.16 -30.57 9.57
N HIS A 20 6.90 -30.37 9.98
CA HIS A 20 5.90 -31.43 10.01
C HIS A 20 4.62 -30.95 9.33
N ILE A 21 4.20 -31.67 8.31
CA ILE A 21 2.88 -31.53 7.72
C ILE A 21 2.05 -32.68 8.29
N GLY A 22 1.21 -32.35 9.26
CA GLY A 22 0.23 -33.26 9.81
C GLY A 22 -0.90 -33.50 8.81
N ASN A 23 -1.69 -34.54 9.07
CA ASN A 23 -2.97 -34.76 8.43
C ASN A 23 -4.05 -34.67 9.50
N TYR A 24 -5.05 -33.81 9.29
CA TYR A 24 -6.14 -33.58 10.25
C TYR A 24 -6.95 -34.85 10.57
N GLN A 25 -6.91 -35.84 9.65
CA GLN A 25 -7.55 -37.15 9.85
C GLN A 25 -6.72 -38.12 10.70
N ASP A 26 -5.45 -37.79 10.99
CA ASP A 26 -4.61 -38.62 11.85
C ASP A 26 -5.16 -38.62 13.28
N GLY A 27 -4.96 -39.74 13.97
CA GLY A 27 -5.45 -39.96 15.34
C GLY A 27 -4.78 -39.04 16.37
N GLN A 28 -4.84 -39.45 17.65
CA GLN A 28 -4.21 -38.69 18.74
C GLN A 28 -2.68 -38.73 18.71
N GLU A 29 -2.10 -39.68 17.98
CA GLU A 29 -0.67 -39.95 17.95
C GLU A 29 -0.05 -39.59 16.61
N SER A 30 1.20 -39.13 16.64
CA SER A 30 2.01 -38.93 15.45
C SER A 30 3.29 -39.75 15.59
N PRO A 31 3.40 -40.90 14.89
CA PRO A 31 4.60 -41.74 14.93
C PRO A 31 5.88 -41.02 14.52
N PHE A 32 5.74 -39.90 13.79
CA PHE A 32 6.84 -39.00 13.50
C PHE A 32 7.23 -38.18 14.73
N LEU A 33 6.25 -37.50 15.36
CA LEU A 33 6.50 -36.67 16.54
C LEU A 33 7.04 -37.48 17.73
N ASP A 34 6.58 -38.72 17.91
CA ASP A 34 7.10 -39.63 18.95
C ASP A 34 8.61 -39.87 18.83
N LYS A 35 9.13 -39.91 17.60
CA LYS A 35 10.56 -40.16 17.34
C LYS A 35 11.41 -38.92 17.49
N VAL A 36 10.84 -37.73 17.27
CA VAL A 36 11.60 -36.48 17.31
C VAL A 36 11.51 -35.77 18.66
N LEU A 37 10.45 -36.00 19.44
CA LEU A 37 10.23 -35.38 20.75
C LEU A 37 11.39 -35.61 21.74
N PRO A 38 12.04 -36.79 21.83
CA PRO A 38 13.21 -36.98 22.69
C PRO A 38 14.37 -36.02 22.40
N HIS A 39 14.41 -35.44 21.19
CA HIS A 39 15.41 -34.49 20.75
C HIS A 39 15.00 -33.02 20.89
N VAL A 40 13.89 -32.71 21.59
CA VAL A 40 13.35 -31.34 21.74
C VAL A 40 14.33 -30.32 22.30
N HIS A 41 15.26 -30.75 23.15
CA HIS A 41 16.33 -29.91 23.70
C HIS A 41 17.33 -29.38 22.65
N ARG A 42 17.29 -29.91 21.43
CA ARG A 42 18.10 -29.50 20.27
C ARG A 42 17.30 -28.71 19.24
N TRP A 43 15.98 -28.56 19.40
CA TRP A 43 15.15 -27.86 18.42
C TRP A 43 15.44 -26.37 18.43
N GLU A 44 15.74 -25.83 17.26
CA GLU A 44 15.96 -24.40 17.03
C GLU A 44 14.83 -23.77 16.21
N SER A 45 14.23 -24.55 15.30
CA SER A 45 13.08 -24.13 14.50
C SER A 45 12.04 -25.23 14.43
N LEU A 46 10.77 -24.84 14.49
CA LEU A 46 9.63 -25.73 14.39
C LEU A 46 8.58 -25.14 13.47
N ALA A 47 8.29 -25.83 12.37
CA ALA A 47 7.18 -25.51 11.47
C ALA A 47 6.19 -26.68 11.48
N ILE A 48 4.93 -26.39 11.81
CA ILE A 48 3.87 -27.39 11.85
C ILE A 48 2.68 -26.90 11.06
N HIS A 49 2.35 -27.69 10.05
CA HIS A 49 1.22 -27.48 9.17
C HIS A 49 0.14 -28.52 9.48
N GLN A 50 -1.10 -28.08 9.65
CA GLN A 50 -2.29 -28.89 9.86
C GLN A 50 -2.18 -29.96 10.97
N PRO A 51 -1.64 -29.66 12.16
CA PRO A 51 -1.71 -30.66 13.21
C PRO A 51 -3.15 -30.85 13.66
N SER A 52 -3.52 -32.08 14.03
CA SER A 52 -4.73 -32.27 14.79
C SER A 52 -4.60 -31.54 16.13
N VAL A 53 -5.71 -30.99 16.64
CA VAL A 53 -5.75 -30.30 17.94
C VAL A 53 -5.16 -31.18 19.05
N ASN A 54 -5.45 -32.48 19.02
CA ASN A 54 -4.94 -33.46 19.98
C ASN A 54 -3.41 -33.59 19.90
N VAL A 55 -2.85 -33.66 18.68
CA VAL A 55 -1.42 -33.70 18.46
C VAL A 55 -0.75 -32.41 18.95
N ALA A 56 -1.32 -31.25 18.65
CA ALA A 56 -0.79 -29.98 19.16
C ALA A 56 -0.80 -29.93 20.70
N ILE A 57 -1.91 -30.38 21.31
CA ILE A 57 -2.07 -30.42 22.77
C ILE A 57 -1.08 -31.40 23.42
N GLN A 58 -0.87 -32.57 22.84
CA GLN A 58 -0.04 -33.63 23.42
C GLN A 58 1.44 -33.29 23.33
N TYR A 59 1.93 -32.96 22.13
CA TYR A 59 3.36 -32.84 21.85
C TYR A 59 3.94 -31.47 22.17
N PHE A 60 3.11 -30.42 22.28
CA PHE A 60 3.56 -29.08 22.67
C PHE A 60 3.10 -28.69 24.08
N SER A 61 2.65 -29.65 24.88
CA SER A 61 2.19 -29.40 26.25
C SER A 61 3.25 -28.78 27.17
N VAL A 62 2.78 -28.28 28.32
CA VAL A 62 3.58 -27.67 29.41
C VAL A 62 4.73 -28.57 29.91
N GLN A 63 4.65 -29.88 29.69
CA GLN A 63 5.64 -30.84 30.19
C GLN A 63 6.88 -30.98 29.30
N VAL A 64 6.82 -30.45 28.07
CA VAL A 64 7.92 -30.50 27.11
C VAL A 64 8.72 -29.20 27.22
N SER A 65 10.05 -29.23 27.32
CA SER A 65 10.87 -28.00 27.34
C SER A 65 11.74 -27.90 26.10
N ALA A 66 11.60 -26.80 25.35
CA ALA A 66 12.37 -26.52 24.14
C ALA A 66 13.27 -25.27 24.33
N PRO A 67 14.32 -25.35 25.17
CA PRO A 67 15.07 -24.17 25.61
C PRO A 67 15.84 -23.45 24.48
N LYS A 68 16.09 -24.11 23.34
CA LYS A 68 16.82 -23.56 22.19
C LYS A 68 15.92 -23.07 21.07
N ILE A 69 14.60 -23.17 21.22
CA ILE A 69 13.67 -22.79 20.16
C ILE A 69 13.76 -21.28 19.89
N LYS A 70 13.96 -20.92 18.63
CA LYS A 70 14.03 -19.54 18.14
C LYS A 70 12.92 -19.21 17.17
N SER A 71 12.44 -20.19 16.40
CA SER A 71 11.37 -19.98 15.40
C SER A 71 10.26 -21.01 15.56
N ILE A 72 9.03 -20.52 15.60
CA ILE A 72 7.80 -21.34 15.60
C ILE A 72 6.88 -20.83 14.49
N LEU A 73 6.50 -21.73 13.59
CA LEU A 73 5.43 -21.54 12.62
C LEU A 73 4.34 -22.57 12.87
N LEU A 74 3.12 -22.09 13.08
CA LEU A 74 1.92 -22.89 13.25
C LEU A 74 0.92 -22.50 12.15
N SER A 75 0.46 -23.46 11.35
CA SER A 75 -0.64 -23.22 10.41
C SER A 75 -1.68 -24.35 10.42
N SER A 76 -2.98 -24.06 10.35
CA SER A 76 -4.04 -25.08 10.30
C SER A 76 -5.10 -24.73 9.26
N LEU A 77 -5.53 -25.64 8.38
CA LEU A 77 -6.65 -25.33 7.48
C LEU A 77 -8.02 -25.45 8.15
N THR A 78 -8.08 -26.00 9.36
CA THR A 78 -9.31 -26.15 10.12
C THR A 78 -9.33 -25.12 11.23
N ASN A 79 -10.47 -24.43 11.40
CA ASN A 79 -10.77 -23.55 12.55
C ASN A 79 -10.94 -24.41 13.82
N GLY A 80 -9.91 -25.16 14.20
CA GLY A 80 -9.89 -25.93 15.43
C GLY A 80 -9.76 -24.97 16.60
N SER A 81 -10.80 -24.84 17.43
CA SER A 81 -10.68 -24.03 18.62
C SER A 81 -9.87 -24.77 19.68
N LEU A 82 -8.72 -24.21 20.09
CA LEU A 82 -8.02 -24.63 21.29
C LEU A 82 -8.60 -23.91 22.53
N HIS A 83 -9.94 -23.88 22.66
CA HIS A 83 -10.69 -23.10 23.67
C HIS A 83 -10.35 -23.40 25.15
N GLN A 84 -9.31 -24.18 25.44
CA GLN A 84 -8.86 -24.50 26.80
C GLN A 84 -7.35 -24.41 27.02
N ARG A 85 -6.52 -24.06 26.02
CA ARG A 85 -5.06 -23.92 26.24
C ARG A 85 -4.46 -22.76 25.48
N HIS A 86 -3.77 -21.92 26.25
CA HIS A 86 -3.08 -20.72 25.79
C HIS A 86 -1.75 -21.07 25.11
N ILE A 87 -1.36 -20.32 24.07
CA ILE A 87 -0.04 -20.45 23.43
C ILE A 87 1.11 -20.32 24.44
N CYS A 88 0.92 -19.59 25.53
CA CYS A 88 1.89 -19.46 26.62
C CYS A 88 2.15 -20.78 27.38
N SER A 89 1.28 -21.77 27.23
CA SER A 89 1.47 -23.11 27.79
C SER A 89 2.37 -24.00 26.92
N PHE A 90 2.67 -23.56 25.69
CA PHE A 90 3.53 -24.32 24.81
C PHE A 90 4.94 -24.41 25.37
N PHE A 91 5.52 -25.60 25.29
CA PHE A 91 6.87 -25.89 25.77
C PHE A 91 7.14 -25.48 27.24
N GLY A 92 6.14 -25.68 28.10
CA GLY A 92 6.27 -25.32 29.52
C GLY A 92 6.31 -23.82 29.80
N GLY A 93 5.89 -22.99 28.83
CA GLY A 93 6.07 -21.55 28.88
C GLY A 93 7.52 -21.09 28.66
N GLY A 94 8.42 -22.00 28.28
CA GLY A 94 9.84 -21.77 28.03
C GLY A 94 10.13 -21.13 26.67
N LEU A 95 9.40 -20.07 26.29
CA LEU A 95 9.54 -19.38 25.00
C LEU A 95 10.39 -18.10 25.07
N ALA A 96 11.21 -17.95 26.11
CA ALA A 96 12.01 -16.74 26.34
C ALA A 96 13.01 -16.44 25.20
N ASN A 97 13.49 -17.48 24.50
CA ASN A 97 14.44 -17.37 23.38
C ASN A 97 13.77 -17.23 22.00
N LEU A 98 12.45 -17.19 21.94
CA LEU A 98 11.72 -17.12 20.69
C LEU A 98 11.98 -15.78 19.99
N GLU A 99 12.51 -15.85 18.77
CA GLU A 99 12.81 -14.72 17.89
C GLU A 99 11.74 -14.57 16.79
N GLU A 100 11.08 -15.65 16.40
CA GLU A 100 10.07 -15.64 15.35
C GLU A 100 8.86 -16.47 15.75
N LEU A 101 7.68 -15.85 15.67
CA LEU A 101 6.41 -16.51 15.88
C LEU A 101 5.46 -16.19 14.73
N ARG A 102 5.03 -17.22 14.03
CA ARG A 102 4.05 -17.15 12.95
C ARG A 102 2.88 -18.07 13.24
N VAL A 103 1.68 -17.54 13.25
CA VAL A 103 0.45 -18.30 13.51
C VAL A 103 -0.56 -17.98 12.43
N TYR A 104 -0.95 -19.00 11.68
CA TYR A 104 -1.81 -18.86 10.50
C TYR A 104 -3.02 -19.78 10.63
N PHE A 105 -4.24 -19.25 10.44
CA PHE A 105 -5.48 -20.03 10.34
C PHE A 105 -5.76 -20.93 11.56
N TRP A 106 -5.24 -20.56 12.73
CA TRP A 106 -5.28 -21.43 13.93
C TRP A 106 -6.52 -21.21 14.81
N GLY A 107 -7.35 -20.21 14.50
CA GLY A 107 -8.62 -19.96 15.18
C GLY A 107 -8.49 -19.09 16.42
N ASP A 108 -8.49 -19.72 17.60
CA ASP A 108 -8.32 -19.07 18.92
C ASP A 108 -7.27 -19.85 19.72
N ILE A 109 -6.03 -19.36 19.70
CA ILE A 109 -4.88 -20.00 20.36
C ILE A 109 -4.60 -19.44 21.77
N GLY A 110 -5.37 -18.44 22.22
CA GLY A 110 -5.23 -17.83 23.54
C GLY A 110 -3.87 -17.15 23.78
N TRP A 111 -3.73 -15.90 23.34
CA TRP A 111 -2.49 -15.11 23.36
C TRP A 111 -2.05 -14.58 24.73
N ARG A 112 -2.92 -14.66 25.74
CA ARG A 112 -2.64 -14.12 27.07
C ARG A 112 -1.49 -14.87 27.75
N GLY A 113 -0.63 -14.12 28.42
CA GLY A 113 0.48 -14.66 29.21
C GLY A 113 1.67 -15.17 28.40
N LEU A 114 1.70 -14.94 27.08
CA LEU A 114 2.86 -15.28 26.26
C LEU A 114 4.08 -14.45 26.72
N ASN A 115 5.08 -15.13 27.27
CA ASN A 115 6.29 -14.51 27.79
C ASN A 115 7.47 -14.75 26.83
N CYS A 116 7.59 -13.90 25.82
CA CYS A 116 8.75 -13.81 24.95
C CYS A 116 9.35 -12.41 25.06
N THR A 117 10.68 -12.31 25.07
CA THR A 117 11.41 -11.04 25.24
C THR A 117 12.45 -10.78 24.16
N ARG A 118 12.52 -11.66 23.15
CA ARG A 118 13.49 -11.64 22.05
C ARG A 118 12.83 -11.68 20.68
N LEU A 119 11.52 -11.50 20.63
CA LEU A 119 10.75 -11.59 19.40
C LEU A 119 11.18 -10.48 18.44
N ARG A 120 11.57 -10.89 17.23
CA ARG A 120 11.93 -10.04 16.09
C ARG A 120 10.84 -10.07 15.02
N ILE A 121 10.13 -11.18 14.89
CA ILE A 121 9.06 -11.35 13.90
C ILE A 121 7.80 -11.88 14.59
N LEU A 122 6.70 -11.15 14.45
CA LEU A 122 5.36 -11.58 14.83
C LEU A 122 4.45 -11.52 13.59
N ASP A 123 3.90 -12.66 13.20
CA ASP A 123 3.00 -12.79 12.07
C ASP A 123 1.73 -13.55 12.49
N ILE A 124 0.58 -12.92 12.37
CA ILE A 124 -0.72 -13.45 12.79
C ILE A 124 -1.68 -13.35 11.62
N GLU A 125 -2.19 -14.48 11.16
CA GLU A 125 -3.17 -14.54 10.07
C GLU A 125 -4.39 -15.38 10.47
N ARG A 126 -5.60 -14.91 10.14
CA ARG A 126 -6.85 -15.66 10.34
C ARG A 126 -7.12 -16.10 11.79
N GLU A 127 -6.95 -15.19 12.74
CA GLU A 127 -7.34 -15.35 14.14
C GLU A 127 -8.73 -14.73 14.37
N GLN A 128 -9.66 -15.45 15.01
CA GLN A 128 -11.06 -15.01 15.12
C GLN A 128 -11.37 -14.19 16.39
N SER A 129 -10.48 -14.22 17.38
CA SER A 129 -10.68 -13.57 18.68
C SER A 129 -9.35 -13.12 19.30
N LEU A 130 -8.59 -12.31 18.57
CA LEU A 130 -7.30 -11.81 19.05
C LEU A 130 -7.50 -10.78 20.17
N ASP A 131 -6.82 -10.96 21.31
CA ASP A 131 -6.87 -9.98 22.39
C ASP A 131 -5.87 -8.83 22.13
N LEU A 132 -6.40 -7.62 21.91
CA LEU A 132 -5.56 -6.42 21.69
C LEU A 132 -4.62 -6.15 22.86
N GLY A 133 -5.07 -6.35 24.10
CA GLY A 133 -4.23 -6.21 25.28
C GLY A 133 -3.08 -7.22 25.29
N ALA A 134 -3.32 -8.45 24.84
CA ALA A 134 -2.26 -9.45 24.71
C ALA A 134 -1.23 -9.04 23.65
N VAL A 135 -1.67 -8.57 22.48
CA VAL A 135 -0.78 -8.05 21.43
C VAL A 135 0.06 -6.90 21.97
N LEU A 136 -0.56 -5.90 22.61
CA LEU A 136 0.16 -4.76 23.17
C LEU A 136 1.18 -5.16 24.25
N ASN A 137 0.88 -6.17 25.07
CA ASN A 137 1.82 -6.72 26.04
C ASN A 137 3.00 -7.42 25.37
N ILE A 138 2.77 -8.17 24.29
CA ILE A 138 3.83 -8.79 23.49
C ILE A 138 4.73 -7.69 22.89
N LEU A 139 4.15 -6.65 22.28
CA LEU A 139 4.94 -5.54 21.73
C LEU A 139 5.77 -4.84 22.81
N ALA A 140 5.19 -4.59 23.99
CA ALA A 140 5.89 -3.95 25.10
C ALA A 140 7.06 -4.80 25.64
N ALA A 141 6.94 -6.12 25.61
CA ALA A 141 7.98 -7.04 26.06
C ALA A 141 9.12 -7.22 25.02
N ASN A 142 8.91 -6.80 23.76
CA ASN A 142 9.82 -7.08 22.64
C ASN A 142 10.22 -5.79 21.90
N PRO A 143 11.06 -4.92 22.51
CA PRO A 143 11.50 -3.67 21.88
C PRO A 143 12.38 -3.87 20.63
N CYS A 144 12.94 -5.07 20.44
CA CYS A 144 13.74 -5.43 19.27
C CYS A 144 12.90 -6.01 18.11
N LEU A 145 11.57 -5.89 18.17
CA LEU A 145 10.70 -6.37 17.10
C LEU A 145 11.01 -5.65 15.78
N GLU A 146 11.26 -6.42 14.72
CA GLU A 146 11.57 -5.93 13.38
C GLU A 146 10.37 -5.99 12.44
N SER A 147 9.47 -6.98 12.61
CA SER A 147 8.31 -7.16 11.74
C SER A 147 7.06 -7.49 12.56
N LEU A 148 6.01 -6.70 12.37
CA LEU A 148 4.67 -6.98 12.86
C LEU A 148 3.71 -7.12 11.68
N ARG A 149 3.09 -8.28 11.55
CA ARG A 149 2.12 -8.59 10.50
C ARG A 149 0.84 -9.14 11.13
N ILE A 150 -0.28 -8.51 10.84
CA ILE A 150 -1.61 -8.92 11.31
C ILE A 150 -2.57 -8.87 10.12
N HIS A 151 -3.12 -10.02 9.76
CA HIS A 151 -3.85 -10.22 8.51
C HIS A 151 -5.15 -11.01 8.74
N ASP A 152 -6.28 -10.50 8.24
CA ASP A 152 -7.56 -11.23 8.27
C ASP A 152 -7.93 -11.67 9.70
N VAL A 153 -7.75 -10.77 10.68
CA VAL A 153 -7.94 -11.03 12.11
C VAL A 153 -9.19 -10.33 12.62
N SER A 154 -9.92 -10.99 13.51
CA SER A 154 -10.97 -10.39 14.34
C SER A 154 -10.49 -10.26 15.79
N PHE A 155 -10.49 -9.04 16.32
CA PHE A 155 -10.14 -8.76 17.72
C PHE A 155 -11.31 -9.08 18.66
N ALA A 156 -11.03 -9.66 19.82
CA ALA A 156 -12.02 -9.87 20.88
C ALA A 156 -12.59 -8.54 21.39
N HIS A 157 -13.80 -8.56 21.95
CA HIS A 157 -14.44 -7.36 22.50
C HIS A 157 -13.58 -6.72 23.60
N TYR A 158 -12.94 -5.60 23.24
CA TYR A 158 -12.13 -4.81 24.15
C TYR A 158 -12.91 -3.56 24.62
N PRO A 159 -13.23 -3.42 25.91
CA PRO A 159 -13.79 -2.18 26.41
C PRO A 159 -12.77 -1.06 26.19
N GLN A 160 -13.21 0.07 25.63
CA GLN A 160 -12.31 1.20 25.36
C GLN A 160 -11.56 1.59 26.65
N PRO A 161 -10.22 1.61 26.65
CA PRO A 161 -9.47 1.97 27.84
C PRO A 161 -9.66 3.48 28.07
N GLY A 162 -10.05 3.85 29.30
CA GLY A 162 -10.32 5.25 29.65
C GLY A 162 -9.08 6.18 29.59
N LEU A 163 -7.87 5.62 29.67
CA LEU A 163 -6.59 6.33 29.50
C LEU A 163 -5.74 5.57 28.48
N ILE A 164 -5.34 6.26 27.41
CA ILE A 164 -4.41 5.73 26.40
C ILE A 164 -3.00 5.81 27.00
N PRO A 165 -2.32 4.67 27.22
CA PRO A 165 -0.95 4.71 27.74
C PRO A 165 0.04 5.23 26.68
N ALA A 166 1.20 5.71 27.12
CA ALA A 166 2.21 6.33 26.23
C ALA A 166 2.76 5.37 25.15
N PRO A 167 3.00 5.84 23.90
CA PRO A 167 3.46 5.00 22.80
C PRO A 167 4.67 4.12 23.14
N LEU A 168 4.70 2.91 22.59
CA LEU A 168 5.78 1.94 22.74
C LEU A 168 6.95 2.32 21.81
N PRO A 169 8.19 2.40 22.33
CA PRO A 169 9.37 2.59 21.50
C PRO A 169 9.75 1.26 20.83
N LEU A 170 9.35 1.09 19.57
CA LEU A 170 9.72 -0.05 18.72
C LEU A 170 10.81 0.38 17.75
N ASP A 171 11.98 0.72 18.27
CA ASP A 171 13.05 1.39 17.51
C ASP A 171 13.66 0.53 16.39
N HIS A 172 13.46 -0.79 16.46
CA HIS A 172 13.95 -1.77 15.48
C HIS A 172 12.89 -2.18 14.44
N LEU A 173 11.65 -1.67 14.55
CA LEU A 173 10.58 -2.03 13.64
C LEU A 173 10.94 -1.57 12.22
N LYS A 174 10.91 -2.49 11.28
CA LYS A 174 11.17 -2.26 9.84
C LYS A 174 9.94 -2.50 9.00
N GLU A 175 9.00 -3.30 9.49
CA GLU A 175 7.78 -3.63 8.75
C GLU A 175 6.57 -3.65 9.68
N LEU A 176 5.53 -2.90 9.32
CA LEU A 176 4.20 -3.00 9.90
C LEU A 176 3.20 -3.29 8.77
N THR A 177 2.50 -4.42 8.87
CA THR A 177 1.38 -4.74 8.00
C THR A 177 0.12 -5.05 8.80
N LEU A 178 -0.94 -4.31 8.50
CA LEU A 178 -2.28 -4.49 9.07
C LEU A 178 -3.29 -4.58 7.92
N THR A 179 -3.83 -5.76 7.64
CA THR A 179 -4.83 -5.90 6.57
C THR A 179 -6.04 -6.68 7.03
N ASP A 180 -7.24 -6.21 6.63
CA ASP A 180 -8.49 -6.93 6.85
C ASP A 180 -8.72 -7.25 8.34
N VAL A 181 -8.41 -6.27 9.20
CA VAL A 181 -8.57 -6.35 10.65
C VAL A 181 -9.97 -5.88 11.07
N THR A 182 -10.66 -6.69 11.86
CA THR A 182 -12.02 -6.44 12.36
C THR A 182 -12.12 -6.67 13.86
N HIS A 183 -13.30 -6.49 14.44
CA HIS A 183 -13.57 -6.72 15.87
C HIS A 183 -14.82 -7.57 15.99
N ALA A 184 -14.78 -8.54 16.91
CA ALA A 184 -15.87 -9.45 17.22
C ALA A 184 -16.95 -8.71 18.02
N MET A 185 -17.96 -8.18 17.32
CA MET A 185 -19.24 -7.79 17.91
C MET A 185 -20.35 -8.75 17.43
N GLU A 186 -21.45 -8.81 18.19
CA GLU A 186 -22.69 -9.49 17.76
C GLU A 186 -23.29 -8.89 16.47
N ASP A 187 -22.84 -7.68 16.09
CA ASP A 187 -23.23 -6.97 14.89
C ASP A 187 -21.99 -6.66 14.02
N ALA A 188 -21.99 -7.08 12.76
CA ALA A 188 -20.80 -7.08 11.89
C ALA A 188 -20.26 -5.69 11.49
N PHE A 189 -20.80 -4.60 12.07
CA PHE A 189 -20.72 -3.27 11.49
C PHE A 189 -20.18 -2.14 12.42
N THR A 190 -19.77 -2.40 13.66
CA THR A 190 -19.48 -1.33 14.65
C THR A 190 -18.15 -1.42 15.41
N GLY A 191 -17.24 -2.35 15.08
CA GLY A 191 -16.02 -2.55 15.90
C GLY A 191 -14.66 -2.50 15.19
N SER A 192 -14.62 -2.57 13.85
CA SER A 192 -13.36 -2.76 13.10
C SER A 192 -12.28 -1.70 13.37
N ASN A 193 -12.70 -0.45 13.55
CA ASN A 193 -11.79 0.69 13.69
C ASN A 193 -11.11 0.80 15.05
N VAL A 194 -11.78 0.38 16.13
CA VAL A 194 -11.30 0.61 17.49
C VAL A 194 -9.96 -0.09 17.74
N ALA A 195 -9.83 -1.33 17.27
CA ALA A 195 -8.61 -2.12 17.48
C ALA A 195 -7.42 -1.58 16.68
N ILE A 196 -7.64 -1.24 15.39
CA ILE A 196 -6.61 -0.63 14.54
C ILE A 196 -6.17 0.70 15.13
N GLY A 197 -7.12 1.57 15.48
CA GLY A 197 -6.83 2.87 16.09
C GLY A 197 -6.05 2.76 17.41
N GLY A 198 -6.42 1.79 18.26
CA GLY A 198 -5.72 1.51 19.51
C GLY A 198 -4.30 0.98 19.28
N LEU A 199 -4.09 0.11 18.30
CA LEU A 199 -2.77 -0.39 17.95
C LEU A 199 -1.86 0.71 17.39
N LEU A 200 -2.36 1.50 16.42
CA LEU A 200 -1.60 2.59 15.81
C LEU A 200 -1.21 3.67 16.83
N GLN A 201 -2.10 4.03 17.77
CA GLN A 201 -1.80 4.96 18.88
C GLN A 201 -0.65 4.50 19.78
N ARG A 202 -0.39 3.19 19.81
CA ARG A 202 0.62 2.58 20.69
C ARG A 202 1.95 2.37 19.99
N ILE A 203 2.04 2.57 18.67
CA ILE A 203 3.28 2.38 17.91
C ILE A 203 3.85 3.76 17.59
N LYS A 204 5.11 3.99 17.98
CA LYS A 204 5.85 5.16 17.49
C LYS A 204 6.50 4.80 16.16
N PHE A 205 6.05 5.43 15.08
CA PHE A 205 6.60 5.21 13.75
C PHE A 205 7.95 5.89 13.56
N ARG A 206 8.87 5.19 12.89
CA ARG A 206 10.07 5.78 12.31
C ARG A 206 9.88 5.93 10.80
N THR A 207 10.70 6.78 10.20
CA THR A 207 10.63 7.11 8.76
C THR A 207 11.08 5.97 7.84
N ASP A 208 11.78 4.97 8.38
CA ASP A 208 12.33 3.81 7.67
C ASP A 208 11.45 2.54 7.76
N VAL A 209 10.26 2.64 8.34
CA VAL A 209 9.34 1.51 8.48
C VAL A 209 8.55 1.30 7.20
N THR A 210 8.63 0.11 6.59
CA THR A 210 7.69 -0.28 5.54
C THR A 210 6.28 -0.40 6.14
N PHE A 211 5.34 0.40 5.65
CA PHE A 211 3.99 0.50 6.21
C PHE A 211 2.95 0.01 5.20
N THR A 212 2.13 -0.95 5.62
CA THR A 212 0.96 -1.41 4.86
C THR A 212 -0.29 -1.44 5.74
N LEU A 213 -1.32 -0.72 5.34
CA LEU A 213 -2.63 -0.73 5.98
C LEU A 213 -3.72 -0.91 4.92
N ARG A 214 -4.57 -1.93 5.12
CA ARG A 214 -5.79 -2.17 4.35
C ARG A 214 -6.97 -2.36 5.28
N MET A 215 -7.97 -1.49 5.20
CA MET A 215 -9.13 -1.57 6.10
C MET A 215 -10.40 -0.96 5.51
N LYS A 216 -11.53 -1.29 6.13
CA LYS A 216 -12.81 -0.60 5.90
C LYS A 216 -13.13 0.29 7.10
N LEU A 217 -13.06 1.59 6.90
CA LEU A 217 -13.37 2.62 7.88
C LEU A 217 -14.88 2.75 8.10
N GLN A 218 -15.32 2.43 9.32
CA GLN A 218 -16.67 2.70 9.82
C GLN A 218 -16.67 3.93 10.72
N THR A 219 -17.17 5.07 10.26
CA THR A 219 -17.15 6.30 11.07
C THR A 219 -17.92 6.11 12.38
N ASP A 220 -17.18 6.07 13.49
CA ASP A 220 -17.69 6.07 14.86
C ASP A 220 -17.05 7.21 15.66
N SER A 221 -17.44 7.36 16.93
CA SER A 221 -16.95 8.44 17.80
C SER A 221 -15.48 8.32 18.19
N SER A 222 -14.86 7.15 18.04
CA SER A 222 -13.55 6.82 18.62
C SER A 222 -12.39 6.94 17.63
N LEU A 223 -12.63 6.64 16.36
CA LEU A 223 -11.68 6.79 15.26
C LEU A 223 -12.34 7.51 14.09
N THR A 224 -12.28 8.85 14.14
CA THR A 224 -12.69 9.68 13.01
C THR A 224 -11.69 9.57 11.85
N PRO A 225 -12.11 9.86 10.60
CA PRO A 225 -11.21 9.93 9.46
C PRO A 225 -9.94 10.75 9.70
N GLN A 226 -10.07 11.93 10.31
CA GLN A 226 -8.95 12.82 10.62
C GLN A 226 -8.02 12.25 11.70
N LYS A 227 -8.59 11.51 12.66
CA LYS A 227 -7.79 10.81 13.67
C LYS A 227 -7.04 9.62 13.07
N LEU A 228 -7.61 8.91 12.09
CA LEU A 228 -6.87 7.86 11.40
C LEU A 228 -5.65 8.43 10.66
N THR A 229 -5.83 9.49 9.88
CA THR A 229 -4.73 10.08 9.09
C THR A 229 -3.62 10.70 9.95
N SER A 230 -3.91 11.08 11.20
CA SER A 230 -2.90 11.56 12.14
C SER A 230 -2.14 10.45 12.89
N LEU A 231 -2.62 9.20 12.84
CA LEU A 231 -2.00 8.05 13.50
C LEU A 231 -1.08 7.25 12.59
N ILE A 232 -1.21 7.41 11.28
CA ILE A 232 -0.36 6.74 10.29
C ILE A 232 0.86 7.60 9.96
N PRO A 233 1.99 7.01 9.58
CA PRO A 233 3.18 7.78 9.24
C PRO A 233 2.97 8.62 7.98
N SER A 234 3.70 9.73 7.88
CA SER A 234 3.56 10.64 6.75
C SER A 234 4.11 9.99 5.47
N PRO A 235 3.38 10.07 4.33
CA PRO A 235 3.90 9.60 3.05
C PRO A 235 5.19 10.31 2.62
N VAL A 236 5.40 11.55 3.07
CA VAL A 236 6.60 12.35 2.75
C VAL A 236 7.84 11.79 3.40
N GLU A 237 7.72 11.31 4.64
CA GLU A 237 8.85 10.75 5.38
C GLU A 237 9.43 9.54 4.65
N HIS A 238 8.56 8.75 4.00
CA HIS A 238 8.94 7.61 3.17
C HIS A 238 9.64 8.05 1.87
N LEU A 239 9.14 9.12 1.23
CA LEU A 239 9.82 9.70 0.05
C LEU A 239 11.18 10.32 0.41
N ALA A 240 11.27 11.01 1.54
CA ALA A 240 12.51 11.57 2.05
C ALA A 240 13.52 10.47 2.36
N CYS A 241 13.08 9.35 2.94
CA CYS A 241 13.92 8.18 3.17
C CYS A 241 14.49 7.63 1.84
N LEU A 242 13.66 7.50 0.80
CA LEU A 242 14.13 7.07 -0.53
C LEU A 242 15.15 8.04 -1.12
N SER A 243 14.95 9.36 -0.94
CA SER A 243 15.87 10.39 -1.45
C SER A 243 17.27 10.32 -0.84
N GLY A 244 17.40 9.78 0.38
CA GLY A 244 18.68 9.61 1.07
C GLY A 244 19.43 8.34 0.69
N MET A 245 18.87 7.47 -0.15
CA MET A 245 19.52 6.24 -0.58
C MET A 245 20.42 6.50 -1.80
N ASP A 246 21.67 6.05 -1.73
CA ASP A 246 22.64 6.22 -2.82
C ASP A 246 22.13 5.62 -4.14
N GLY A 247 22.16 6.41 -5.21
CA GLY A 247 21.74 5.99 -6.55
C GLY A 247 20.22 6.04 -6.79
N PHE A 248 19.44 6.49 -5.82
CA PHE A 248 17.99 6.60 -5.96
C PHE A 248 17.58 7.87 -6.68
N GLN A 249 16.85 7.73 -7.80
CA GLN A 249 16.38 8.89 -8.57
C GLN A 249 14.87 8.94 -8.72
N ARG A 250 14.14 7.84 -8.49
CA ARG A 250 12.73 7.77 -8.90
C ARG A 250 11.82 6.95 -7.98
N ALA A 251 10.69 7.54 -7.59
CA ALA A 251 9.62 6.86 -6.85
C ALA A 251 8.33 6.75 -7.68
N ASP A 252 7.72 5.56 -7.67
CA ASP A 252 6.39 5.33 -8.22
C ASP A 252 5.34 5.63 -7.14
N VAL A 253 4.48 6.62 -7.39
CA VAL A 253 3.38 6.99 -6.50
C VAL A 253 2.06 6.74 -7.22
N THR A 254 1.26 5.83 -6.68
CA THR A 254 -0.09 5.56 -7.16
C THR A 254 -1.10 6.17 -6.22
N VAL A 255 -2.00 7.00 -6.75
CA VAL A 255 -3.09 7.62 -6.01
C VAL A 255 -4.39 7.25 -6.71
N GLY A 256 -5.39 6.77 -5.96
CA GLY A 256 -6.68 6.40 -6.53
C GLY A 256 -7.81 6.71 -5.56
N PHE A 257 -8.91 7.25 -6.09
CA PHE A 257 -10.16 7.41 -5.35
C PHE A 257 -11.27 6.75 -6.17
N GLY A 258 -12.10 5.96 -5.51
CA GLY A 258 -13.13 5.14 -6.14
C GLY A 258 -14.39 5.11 -5.29
N GLY A 259 -15.26 6.10 -5.46
CA GLY A 259 -16.44 6.25 -4.60
C GLY A 259 -16.02 6.50 -3.16
N THR A 260 -16.17 5.50 -2.29
CA THR A 260 -15.70 5.53 -0.90
C THR A 260 -14.31 4.92 -0.71
N HIS A 261 -13.72 4.31 -1.74
CA HIS A 261 -12.40 3.68 -1.69
C HIS A 261 -11.30 4.71 -1.92
N PHE A 262 -10.24 4.64 -1.13
CA PHE A 262 -9.04 5.44 -1.30
C PHE A 262 -7.80 4.55 -1.29
N LEU A 263 -6.86 4.85 -2.19
CA LEU A 263 -5.60 4.16 -2.33
C LEU A 263 -4.44 5.15 -2.48
N LEU A 264 -3.40 4.97 -1.66
CA LEU A 264 -2.09 5.56 -1.83
C LEU A 264 -1.02 4.47 -1.74
N LYS A 265 -0.19 4.34 -2.78
CA LYS A 265 0.99 3.45 -2.76
C LYS A 265 2.23 4.23 -3.17
N ILE A 266 3.30 4.09 -2.39
CA ILE A 266 4.64 4.58 -2.74
C ILE A 266 5.53 3.36 -2.87
N GLN A 267 6.18 3.25 -4.01
CA GLN A 267 7.01 2.12 -4.37
C GLN A 267 8.31 2.62 -4.96
N ASP A 268 9.40 1.98 -4.56
CA ASP A 268 10.64 2.04 -5.30
C ASP A 268 10.51 1.23 -6.59
N SER A 269 10.85 1.84 -7.72
CA SER A 269 10.92 1.18 -9.02
C SER A 269 11.77 -0.10 -9.06
N SER A 270 12.74 -0.24 -8.16
CA SER A 270 13.60 -1.42 -8.02
C SER A 270 13.03 -2.50 -7.09
N CYS A 271 12.09 -2.14 -6.21
CA CYS A 271 11.48 -3.04 -5.25
C CYS A 271 10.19 -3.67 -5.78
N SER A 272 9.99 -4.96 -5.51
CA SER A 272 8.74 -5.66 -5.85
C SER A 272 7.57 -5.30 -4.93
N LYS A 273 7.86 -4.80 -3.73
CA LYS A 273 6.86 -4.42 -2.72
C LYS A 273 6.84 -2.90 -2.51
N PRO A 274 5.66 -2.31 -2.26
CA PRO A 274 5.58 -0.91 -1.87
C PRO A 274 6.22 -0.71 -0.49
N ILE A 275 6.90 0.42 -0.31
CA ILE A 275 7.41 0.85 1.00
C ILE A 275 6.32 1.49 1.84
N PHE A 276 5.29 2.02 1.19
CA PHE A 276 4.10 2.57 1.82
C PHE A 276 2.88 2.16 1.01
N SER A 277 1.88 1.56 1.66
CA SER A 277 0.60 1.21 1.06
C SER A 277 -0.52 1.49 2.04
N PHE A 278 -1.43 2.37 1.67
CA PHE A 278 -2.60 2.72 2.46
C PHE A 278 -3.84 2.61 1.59
N GLU A 279 -4.69 1.63 1.91
CA GLU A 279 -5.89 1.28 1.17
C GLU A 279 -7.09 1.29 2.13
N VAL A 280 -8.00 2.24 1.99
CA VAL A 280 -9.10 2.42 2.93
C VAL A 280 -10.43 2.60 2.22
N ASP A 281 -11.39 1.74 2.52
CA ASP A 281 -12.80 1.93 2.18
C ASP A 281 -13.50 2.79 3.23
N GLY A 282 -14.32 3.76 2.81
CA GLY A 282 -15.06 4.63 3.73
C GLY A 282 -14.33 5.90 4.16
N LEU A 283 -13.12 6.17 3.64
CA LEU A 283 -12.42 7.42 3.91
C LEU A 283 -13.02 8.55 3.05
N PRO A 284 -13.54 9.64 3.64
CA PRO A 284 -14.11 10.74 2.86
C PRO A 284 -13.08 11.33 1.91
N GLN A 285 -13.47 11.50 0.64
CA GLN A 285 -12.58 12.01 -0.40
C GLN A 285 -11.94 13.34 -0.04
N GLN A 286 -12.68 14.25 0.62
CA GLN A 286 -12.12 15.52 1.08
C GLN A 286 -10.96 15.33 2.06
N VAL A 287 -11.11 14.46 3.06
CA VAL A 287 -10.07 14.21 4.07
C VAL A 287 -8.85 13.54 3.44
N ALA A 288 -9.09 12.56 2.56
CA ALA A 288 -8.03 11.87 1.83
C ALA A 288 -7.28 12.85 0.90
N ASN A 289 -7.99 13.69 0.16
CA ASN A 289 -7.40 14.73 -0.69
C ASN A 289 -6.57 15.72 0.13
N GLU A 290 -7.12 16.27 1.20
CA GLU A 290 -6.40 17.22 2.07
C GLU A 290 -5.15 16.56 2.66
N TRP A 291 -5.26 15.35 3.21
CA TRP A 291 -4.12 14.65 3.80
C TRP A 291 -3.03 14.33 2.77
N VAL A 292 -3.40 13.78 1.61
CA VAL A 292 -2.42 13.47 0.56
C VAL A 292 -1.85 14.76 0.00
N VAL A 293 -2.66 15.71 -0.47
CA VAL A 293 -2.14 16.93 -1.08
C VAL A 293 -1.25 17.68 -0.09
N GLU A 294 -1.64 17.83 1.17
CA GLU A 294 -0.85 18.56 2.16
C GLU A 294 0.44 17.85 2.53
N SER A 295 0.37 16.55 2.87
CA SER A 295 1.58 15.78 3.17
C SER A 295 2.50 15.89 1.97
N LEU A 296 2.00 15.43 0.84
CA LEU A 296 2.77 15.09 -0.32
C LEU A 296 3.23 16.39 -1.05
N ARG A 297 2.61 17.57 -0.83
CA ARG A 297 3.11 18.90 -1.26
C ARG A 297 4.49 19.20 -0.68
N GLN A 298 4.76 18.79 0.56
CA GLN A 298 6.09 18.94 1.16
C GLN A 298 7.15 18.12 0.40
N ALA A 299 6.75 17.05 -0.30
CA ALA A 299 7.65 16.25 -1.12
C ALA A 299 8.19 16.99 -2.35
N THR A 300 7.62 18.13 -2.75
CA THR A 300 8.20 18.98 -3.82
C THR A 300 9.57 19.55 -3.45
N THR A 301 9.88 19.62 -2.15
CA THR A 301 11.22 19.98 -1.65
C THR A 301 12.19 18.80 -1.62
N THR A 302 11.70 17.58 -1.85
CA THR A 302 12.51 16.35 -1.84
C THR A 302 13.11 16.13 -3.24
N PRO A 303 14.41 15.83 -3.36
CA PRO A 303 15.08 15.68 -4.66
C PRO A 303 14.82 14.29 -5.27
N VAL A 304 13.55 13.90 -5.44
CA VAL A 304 13.13 12.62 -6.02
C VAL A 304 12.22 12.85 -7.20
N ASP A 305 12.52 12.24 -8.35
CA ASP A 305 11.61 12.27 -9.49
C ASP A 305 10.41 11.37 -9.21
N LEU A 306 9.21 11.91 -9.38
CA LEU A 306 7.96 11.22 -9.12
C LEU A 306 7.34 10.72 -10.42
N ARG A 307 6.88 9.47 -10.37
CA ARG A 307 5.95 8.92 -11.34
C ARG A 307 4.58 8.78 -10.70
N LEU A 308 3.69 9.72 -11.02
CA LEU A 308 2.32 9.73 -10.53
C LEU A 308 1.42 8.88 -11.41
N ARG A 309 0.62 8.02 -10.79
CA ARG A 309 -0.37 7.18 -11.46
C ARG A 309 -1.75 7.39 -10.85
N PHE A 310 -2.73 7.74 -11.69
CA PHE A 310 -4.13 7.89 -11.31
C PHE A 310 -5.02 6.88 -12.01
N GLY A 311 -6.07 6.44 -11.30
CA GLY A 311 -7.12 5.57 -11.82
C GLY A 311 -6.74 4.09 -11.88
N SER A 312 -6.51 3.49 -10.71
CA SER A 312 -6.36 2.04 -10.56
C SER A 312 -7.73 1.37 -10.44
N GLY A 313 -8.00 0.36 -11.28
CA GLY A 313 -9.23 -0.43 -11.22
C GLY A 313 -10.36 0.11 -12.10
N ASP A 314 -11.61 -0.13 -11.69
CA ASP A 314 -12.81 0.13 -12.52
C ASP A 314 -13.37 1.55 -12.39
N SER A 315 -13.00 2.30 -11.35
CA SER A 315 -13.55 3.64 -11.06
C SER A 315 -12.98 4.77 -11.91
N GLY A 316 -11.84 4.58 -12.59
CA GLY A 316 -11.13 5.65 -13.31
C GLY A 316 -10.49 6.68 -12.37
N PHE A 317 -10.03 7.82 -12.90
CA PHE A 317 -9.48 8.94 -12.10
C PHE A 317 -10.49 10.09 -11.98
N SER A 318 -10.42 10.88 -10.91
CA SER A 318 -11.09 12.18 -10.83
C SER A 318 -10.15 13.32 -11.24
N LEU A 319 -10.71 14.40 -11.79
CA LEU A 319 -9.94 15.59 -12.16
C LEU A 319 -9.47 16.39 -10.95
N ASP A 320 -10.27 16.42 -9.89
CA ASP A 320 -9.92 17.15 -8.67
C ASP A 320 -8.66 16.56 -8.03
N GLU A 321 -8.48 15.24 -8.17
CA GLU A 321 -7.26 14.53 -7.75
C GLU A 321 -6.08 15.06 -8.54
N VAL A 322 -6.12 15.00 -9.87
CA VAL A 322 -5.03 15.44 -10.75
C VAL A 322 -4.72 16.93 -10.53
N PHE A 323 -5.74 17.76 -10.29
CA PHE A 323 -5.59 19.18 -10.02
C PHE A 323 -4.80 19.47 -8.74
N GLY A 324 -4.97 18.65 -7.70
CA GLY A 324 -4.23 18.79 -6.44
C GLY A 324 -2.71 18.69 -6.58
N PHE A 325 -2.23 18.00 -7.62
CA PHE A 325 -0.79 17.78 -7.87
C PHE A 325 -0.22 18.65 -8.99
N GLN A 326 -1.02 19.53 -9.60
CA GLN A 326 -0.65 20.21 -10.85
C GLN A 326 0.55 21.17 -10.71
N LEU A 327 0.88 21.64 -9.51
CA LEU A 327 1.99 22.58 -9.28
C LEU A 327 3.30 21.87 -8.90
N TRP A 328 3.35 20.55 -8.98
CA TRP A 328 4.49 19.81 -8.49
C TRP A 328 5.58 19.65 -9.55
N ASP A 329 6.73 20.26 -9.27
CA ASP A 329 7.90 20.20 -10.13
C ASP A 329 8.58 18.85 -10.14
N SER A 330 8.48 18.06 -9.07
CA SER A 330 9.10 16.73 -8.99
C SER A 330 8.43 15.68 -9.90
N VAL A 331 7.27 15.99 -10.49
CA VAL A 331 6.53 15.04 -11.34
C VAL A 331 7.09 15.02 -12.76
N MET A 332 7.82 13.95 -13.06
CA MET A 332 8.42 13.72 -14.38
C MET A 332 7.55 12.82 -15.26
N ASP A 333 6.85 11.86 -14.63
CA ASP A 333 5.94 10.93 -15.31
C ASP A 333 4.53 11.04 -14.75
N LEU A 334 3.56 11.26 -15.63
CA LEU A 334 2.15 11.26 -15.29
C LEU A 334 1.43 10.16 -16.08
N THR A 335 0.83 9.21 -15.38
CA THR A 335 0.00 8.15 -15.96
C THR A 335 -1.44 8.32 -15.50
N LEU A 336 -2.36 8.48 -16.45
CA LEU A 336 -3.79 8.67 -16.21
C LEU A 336 -4.56 7.53 -16.89
N THR A 337 -5.24 6.72 -16.09
CA THR A 337 -6.04 5.59 -16.58
C THR A 337 -7.50 5.80 -16.22
N GLY A 338 -8.32 6.11 -17.21
CA GLY A 338 -9.77 6.18 -17.02
C GLY A 338 -10.44 4.81 -17.10
N ASN A 339 -11.73 4.83 -17.36
CA ASN A 339 -12.53 3.67 -17.74
C ASN A 339 -13.25 3.92 -19.07
N PHE A 340 -13.71 2.87 -19.75
CA PHE A 340 -14.41 3.02 -21.05
C PHE A 340 -15.73 3.81 -20.96
N TYR A 341 -16.22 4.06 -19.75
CA TYR A 341 -17.42 4.84 -19.46
C TYR A 341 -17.11 6.26 -18.97
N THR A 342 -15.84 6.69 -19.05
CA THR A 342 -15.42 7.99 -18.52
C THR A 342 -16.13 9.09 -19.28
N ALA A 343 -16.81 9.95 -18.52
CA ALA A 343 -17.71 10.94 -19.09
C ALA A 343 -16.96 11.91 -20.04
N PRO A 344 -17.55 12.34 -21.16
CA PRO A 344 -16.80 13.09 -22.17
C PRO A 344 -16.21 14.42 -21.71
N HIS A 345 -16.84 15.08 -20.74
CA HIS A 345 -16.35 16.32 -20.15
C HIS A 345 -15.04 16.10 -19.37
N VAL A 346 -14.83 14.92 -18.77
CA VAL A 346 -13.60 14.60 -18.02
C VAL A 346 -12.39 14.66 -18.92
N GLY A 347 -12.44 14.04 -20.10
CA GLY A 347 -11.35 14.07 -21.06
C GLY A 347 -11.02 15.47 -21.58
N ARG A 348 -12.05 16.31 -21.82
CA ARG A 348 -11.84 17.71 -22.25
C ARG A 348 -11.24 18.57 -21.14
N ASN A 349 -11.78 18.45 -19.93
CA ASN A 349 -11.31 19.20 -18.77
C ASN A 349 -9.89 18.77 -18.37
N LEU A 350 -9.53 17.49 -18.53
CA LEU A 350 -8.15 17.02 -18.35
C LEU A 350 -7.19 17.72 -19.32
N LEU A 351 -7.52 17.73 -20.60
CA LEU A 351 -6.67 18.38 -21.61
C LEU A 351 -6.57 19.90 -21.37
N ARG A 352 -7.67 20.53 -20.97
CA ARG A 352 -7.68 21.94 -20.56
C ARG A 352 -6.76 22.17 -19.36
N LEU A 353 -6.86 21.31 -18.34
CA LEU A 353 -6.00 21.36 -17.18
C LEU A 353 -4.53 21.30 -17.61
N LEU A 354 -4.12 20.32 -18.40
CA LEU A 354 -2.73 20.13 -18.84
C LEU A 354 -2.16 21.24 -19.76
N SER A 355 -3.04 22.08 -20.33
CA SER A 355 -2.67 23.16 -21.26
C SER A 355 -2.89 24.57 -20.74
N THR A 356 -3.53 24.73 -19.58
CA THR A 356 -3.82 26.06 -19.02
C THR A 356 -2.79 26.37 -17.95
N PRO A 357 -1.95 27.41 -18.09
CA PRO A 357 -1.06 27.82 -17.03
C PRO A 357 -1.86 28.24 -15.79
N CYS A 358 -1.31 27.98 -14.62
CA CYS A 358 -1.89 28.34 -13.33
C CYS A 358 -0.89 29.16 -12.50
N MET A 359 -1.41 29.92 -11.53
CA MET A 359 -0.58 30.71 -10.63
C MET A 359 0.02 29.82 -9.56
N SER A 360 1.34 29.82 -9.44
CA SER A 360 2.06 29.23 -8.30
C SER A 360 1.84 30.06 -7.04
N GLU A 361 2.25 29.52 -5.89
CA GLU A 361 2.21 30.23 -4.60
C GLU A 361 3.11 31.48 -4.62
N ASP A 362 4.22 31.43 -5.36
CA ASP A 362 5.13 32.57 -5.58
C ASP A 362 4.58 33.62 -6.57
N GLY A 363 3.36 33.43 -7.05
CA GLY A 363 2.72 34.34 -8.00
C GLY A 363 3.24 34.21 -9.43
N LEU A 364 3.91 33.11 -9.77
CA LEU A 364 4.43 32.86 -11.12
C LEU A 364 3.41 32.06 -11.93
N MET A 365 3.21 32.45 -13.19
CA MET A 365 2.43 31.65 -14.12
C MET A 365 3.25 30.45 -14.58
N VAL A 366 2.84 29.25 -14.16
CA VAL A 366 3.53 28.00 -14.47
C VAL A 366 2.61 27.05 -15.23
N MET A 367 3.19 26.23 -16.09
CA MET A 367 2.44 25.15 -16.73
C MET A 367 2.20 24.02 -15.73
N PRO A 368 1.00 23.41 -15.68
CA PRO A 368 0.74 22.21 -14.90
C PRO A 368 1.80 21.14 -15.11
N PHE A 369 2.33 20.60 -14.02
CA PHE A 369 3.47 19.68 -13.95
C PHE A 369 4.67 20.25 -14.72
N PRO A 370 5.36 21.27 -14.17
CA PRO A 370 6.35 22.03 -14.93
C PRO A 370 7.49 21.20 -15.52
N LYS A 371 7.94 20.15 -14.84
CA LYS A 371 8.99 19.23 -15.33
C LYS A 371 8.47 17.96 -15.99
N LEU A 372 7.18 17.88 -16.33
CA LEU A 372 6.60 16.69 -16.95
C LEU A 372 7.30 16.32 -18.26
N GLN A 373 7.94 15.15 -18.30
CA GLN A 373 8.63 14.59 -19.45
C GLN A 373 7.82 13.48 -20.13
N HIS A 374 7.05 12.71 -19.36
CA HIS A 374 6.29 11.60 -19.92
C HIS A 374 4.82 11.65 -19.50
N LEU A 375 3.92 11.78 -20.48
CA LEU A 375 2.48 11.73 -20.27
C LEU A 375 1.91 10.45 -20.87
N CYS A 376 1.32 9.59 -20.04
CA CYS A 376 0.62 8.39 -20.47
C CYS A 376 -0.87 8.52 -20.17
N ILE A 377 -1.73 8.48 -21.18
CA ILE A 377 -3.19 8.55 -21.01
C ILE A 377 -3.82 7.33 -21.64
N SER A 378 -4.69 6.64 -20.90
CA SER A 378 -5.43 5.50 -21.41
C SER A 378 -6.87 5.46 -20.89
N ARG A 379 -7.75 4.78 -21.62
CA ARG A 379 -9.16 4.55 -21.30
C ARG A 379 -9.95 5.84 -21.07
N VAL A 380 -9.76 6.85 -21.91
CA VAL A 380 -10.53 8.11 -21.88
C VAL A 380 -11.12 8.40 -23.27
N PRO A 381 -12.26 7.79 -23.65
CA PRO A 381 -12.80 7.78 -25.02
C PRO A 381 -13.00 9.15 -25.67
N ALA A 382 -13.25 10.18 -24.87
CA ALA A 382 -13.52 11.52 -25.35
C ALA A 382 -12.26 12.30 -25.78
N ILE A 383 -11.06 11.81 -25.44
CA ILE A 383 -9.80 12.41 -25.90
C ILE A 383 -9.57 11.97 -27.34
N LYS A 384 -9.65 12.95 -28.25
CA LYS A 384 -9.40 12.80 -29.69
C LYS A 384 -8.06 13.42 -30.07
N GLY A 385 -7.43 12.92 -31.13
CA GLY A 385 -6.16 13.47 -31.67
C GLY A 385 -6.15 15.00 -31.86
N LYS A 386 -7.27 15.58 -32.36
CA LYS A 386 -7.39 17.04 -32.50
C LYS A 386 -7.33 17.81 -31.17
N TYR A 387 -7.91 17.26 -30.11
CA TYR A 387 -7.90 17.88 -28.80
C TYR A 387 -6.54 17.73 -28.12
N MET A 388 -5.85 16.60 -28.35
CA MET A 388 -4.47 16.44 -27.91
C MET A 388 -3.55 17.44 -28.61
N LEU A 389 -3.68 17.60 -29.93
CA LEU A 389 -2.92 18.60 -30.68
C LEU A 389 -3.13 20.01 -30.10
N ALA A 390 -4.37 20.41 -29.86
CA ALA A 390 -4.68 21.71 -29.26
C ALA A 390 -4.06 21.88 -27.87
N MET A 391 -4.09 20.83 -27.03
CA MET A 391 -3.45 20.83 -25.71
C MET A 391 -1.94 21.05 -25.82
N VAL A 392 -1.26 20.32 -26.70
CA VAL A 392 0.19 20.44 -26.92
C VAL A 392 0.55 21.82 -27.48
N GLN A 393 -0.20 22.31 -28.47
CA GLN A 393 0.02 23.64 -29.03
C GLN A 393 -0.11 24.74 -27.96
N ALA A 394 -1.10 24.64 -27.07
CA ALA A 394 -1.28 25.58 -25.98
C ALA A 394 -0.16 25.46 -24.93
N ARG A 395 0.28 24.24 -24.60
CA ARG A 395 1.36 24.01 -23.63
C ARG A 395 2.71 24.57 -24.07
N PHE A 396 3.02 24.46 -25.35
CA PHE A 396 4.28 24.95 -25.94
C PHE A 396 4.11 26.27 -26.71
N ALA A 397 2.97 26.95 -26.56
CA ALA A 397 2.78 28.26 -27.16
C ALA A 397 3.83 29.22 -26.58
N LEU A 398 4.53 29.93 -27.47
CA LEU A 398 5.43 31.00 -27.04
C LEU A 398 4.60 32.02 -26.26
N PRO A 399 5.05 32.46 -25.07
CA PRO A 399 4.32 33.46 -24.32
C PRO A 399 4.17 34.72 -25.19
N GLY A 400 2.92 35.11 -25.42
CA GLY A 400 2.61 36.33 -26.17
C GLY A 400 3.23 37.55 -25.48
N SER A 401 3.43 38.64 -26.23
CA SER A 401 4.16 39.86 -25.83
C SER A 401 3.57 40.69 -24.67
N THR A 402 2.78 40.10 -23.78
CA THR A 402 2.30 40.75 -22.57
C THR A 402 3.28 40.52 -21.42
N GLU A 403 3.40 41.48 -20.50
CA GLU A 403 4.38 41.53 -19.40
C GLU A 403 4.41 40.27 -18.49
N ALA A 404 3.40 39.40 -18.56
CA ALA A 404 3.39 38.08 -17.93
C ALA A 404 4.38 37.06 -18.56
N ALA A 405 4.96 37.38 -19.71
CA ALA A 405 5.89 36.53 -20.47
C ALA A 405 7.30 36.42 -19.87
N VAL A 406 7.68 37.33 -18.97
CA VAL A 406 9.08 37.45 -18.50
C VAL A 406 9.50 36.30 -17.58
N HIS A 407 8.56 35.48 -17.08
CA HIS A 407 8.84 34.41 -16.12
C HIS A 407 8.28 33.03 -16.50
N SER A 408 7.78 32.83 -17.72
CA SER A 408 7.33 31.50 -18.16
C SER A 408 8.55 30.61 -18.41
N ALA A 409 8.80 29.66 -17.51
CA ALA A 409 9.79 28.62 -17.73
C ALA A 409 9.44 27.85 -19.01
N VAL A 410 10.40 27.73 -19.94
CA VAL A 410 10.23 26.95 -21.17
C VAL A 410 9.88 25.51 -20.75
N PRO A 411 8.75 24.94 -21.22
CA PRO A 411 8.35 23.61 -20.81
C PRO A 411 9.41 22.57 -21.21
N VAL A 412 9.65 21.60 -20.32
CA VAL A 412 10.58 20.50 -20.56
C VAL A 412 10.11 19.65 -21.76
N PRO A 413 11.03 19.05 -22.54
CA PRO A 413 10.63 18.20 -23.65
C PRO A 413 9.69 17.06 -23.22
N LEU A 414 8.60 16.86 -23.98
CA LEU A 414 7.49 15.98 -23.63
C LEU A 414 7.36 14.80 -24.60
N THR A 415 7.27 13.59 -24.05
CA THR A 415 6.87 12.37 -24.74
C THR A 415 5.45 11.96 -24.33
N ILE A 416 4.57 11.75 -25.31
CA ILE A 416 3.16 11.40 -25.09
C ILE A 416 2.89 9.94 -25.47
N ARG A 417 2.22 9.19 -24.60
CA ARG A 417 1.75 7.82 -24.86
C ARG A 417 0.24 7.76 -24.71
N CYS A 418 -0.44 7.30 -25.75
CA CYS A 418 -1.89 7.18 -25.77
C CYS A 418 -2.27 5.71 -25.86
N GLY A 419 -2.84 5.18 -24.77
CA GLY A 419 -3.29 3.80 -24.66
C GLY A 419 -4.68 3.56 -25.26
N LEU A 420 -5.20 2.34 -25.03
CA LEU A 420 -6.54 1.93 -25.47
C LEU A 420 -7.61 2.92 -25.04
N GLY A 421 -8.60 3.18 -25.90
CA GLY A 421 -9.69 4.10 -25.59
C GLY A 421 -9.30 5.59 -25.67
N VAL A 422 -8.12 5.95 -26.16
CA VAL A 422 -7.82 7.33 -26.61
C VAL A 422 -7.82 7.32 -28.13
N GLY A 423 -8.82 7.95 -28.76
CA GLY A 423 -9.19 7.70 -30.16
C GLY A 423 -8.93 8.84 -31.14
N GLY A 424 -9.31 8.65 -32.40
CA GLY A 424 -9.23 9.71 -33.43
C GLY A 424 -7.82 10.09 -33.87
N TRP A 425 -6.86 9.18 -33.71
CA TRP A 425 -5.48 9.30 -34.18
C TRP A 425 -5.41 9.06 -35.69
N ILE A 426 -5.43 10.14 -36.47
CA ILE A 426 -4.99 10.12 -37.86
C ILE A 426 -3.49 10.47 -37.85
N ASN A 427 -2.67 9.83 -38.69
CA ASN A 427 -1.22 10.13 -38.80
C ASN A 427 -0.94 11.64 -38.86
N LYS A 428 -1.79 12.40 -39.57
CA LYS A 428 -1.77 13.86 -39.62
C LYS A 428 -1.68 14.54 -38.25
N TYR A 429 -2.40 14.06 -37.22
CA TYR A 429 -2.31 14.65 -35.88
C TYR A 429 -1.02 14.27 -35.17
N GLN A 430 -0.55 13.04 -35.36
CA GLN A 430 0.72 12.58 -34.79
C GLN A 430 1.89 13.40 -35.36
N ASP A 431 1.94 13.56 -36.69
CA ASP A 431 2.97 14.34 -37.38
C ASP A 431 2.92 15.81 -36.96
N ARG A 432 1.72 16.39 -36.84
CA ARG A 432 1.55 17.77 -36.37
C ARG A 432 1.96 17.96 -34.91
N ILE A 433 1.75 16.96 -34.04
CA ILE A 433 2.21 17.01 -32.65
C ILE A 433 3.74 16.90 -32.60
N LEU A 434 4.35 15.99 -33.37
CA LEU A 434 5.81 15.84 -33.45
C LEU A 434 6.51 17.08 -34.02
N ALA A 435 5.83 17.86 -34.86
CA ALA A 435 6.37 19.09 -35.43
C ALA A 435 6.41 20.26 -34.42
N ILE A 436 5.77 20.14 -33.24
CA ILE A 436 5.77 21.21 -32.23
C ILE A 436 7.10 21.18 -31.46
N PRO A 437 7.84 22.31 -31.40
CA PRO A 437 9.05 22.40 -30.60
C PRO A 437 8.80 22.03 -29.15
N GLY A 438 9.65 21.16 -28.59
CA GLY A 438 9.50 20.63 -27.23
C GLY A 438 8.73 19.30 -27.15
N VAL A 439 8.26 18.73 -28.25
CA VAL A 439 7.75 17.35 -28.27
C VAL A 439 8.83 16.39 -28.76
N GLU A 440 9.23 15.43 -27.95
CA GLU A 440 10.25 14.42 -28.33
C GLU A 440 9.64 13.19 -29.01
N GLY A 441 8.39 12.87 -28.67
CA GLY A 441 7.77 11.67 -29.18
C GLY A 441 6.30 11.55 -28.87
N ILE A 442 5.59 10.83 -29.75
CA ILE A 442 4.22 10.42 -29.49
C ILE A 442 3.98 9.00 -30.00
N ARG A 443 3.36 8.18 -29.16
CA ARG A 443 2.98 6.79 -29.48
C ARG A 443 1.51 6.57 -29.16
N ALA A 444 0.70 6.25 -30.17
CA ALA A 444 -0.69 5.83 -30.00
C ALA A 444 -0.81 4.31 -30.11
N ALA A 445 -1.64 3.68 -29.27
CA ALA A 445 -2.02 2.29 -29.42
C ALA A 445 -2.75 2.09 -30.74
N ALA A 446 -2.30 1.14 -31.56
CA ALA A 446 -2.96 0.83 -32.83
C ALA A 446 -4.41 0.41 -32.57
N ALA A 447 -5.34 0.97 -33.35
CA ALA A 447 -6.75 0.60 -33.29
C ALA A 447 -6.92 -0.80 -33.89
N GLY A 448 -6.90 -1.82 -33.04
CA GLY A 448 -7.15 -3.22 -33.40
C GLY A 448 -5.95 -4.12 -33.11
N GLY A 449 -6.10 -4.97 -32.09
CA GLY A 449 -5.12 -6.00 -31.73
C GLY A 449 -4.28 -5.65 -30.50
N ALA A 450 -4.00 -6.67 -29.71
CA ALA A 450 -2.96 -6.67 -28.67
C ALA A 450 -1.61 -6.18 -29.25
N PRO A 451 -0.59 -5.94 -28.39
CA PRO A 451 0.46 -4.96 -28.64
C PRO A 451 1.07 -5.10 -30.04
N TRP A 452 1.09 -3.96 -30.74
CA TRP A 452 1.93 -3.66 -31.90
C TRP A 452 1.67 -4.52 -33.15
N THR A 453 1.03 -3.94 -34.17
CA THR A 453 1.58 -3.75 -35.54
C THR A 453 0.55 -3.13 -36.49
N GLY A 454 0.89 -1.97 -37.09
CA GLY A 454 0.60 -1.65 -38.50
C GLY A 454 -0.82 -1.30 -39.00
N ARG A 455 -0.94 -0.03 -39.46
CA ARG A 455 -1.72 0.50 -40.63
C ARG A 455 -3.20 0.93 -40.48
N SER A 456 -3.31 2.27 -40.40
CA SER A 456 -4.10 3.25 -41.17
C SER A 456 -5.40 2.87 -41.89
N SER A 457 -6.48 3.62 -41.62
CA SER A 457 -7.20 4.44 -42.62
C SER A 457 -8.20 5.42 -41.97
N SER A 458 -8.42 6.55 -42.65
CA SER A 458 -8.98 7.81 -42.14
C SER A 458 -10.40 8.11 -42.63
N SER A 459 -11.20 8.84 -41.85
CA SER A 459 -12.30 9.67 -42.39
C SER A 459 -12.51 10.95 -41.56
N SER A 460 -12.87 12.03 -42.25
CA SER A 460 -12.91 13.42 -41.78
C SER A 460 -14.28 13.83 -41.22
N SER A 461 -14.33 14.54 -40.09
CA SER A 461 -15.49 15.37 -39.72
C SER A 461 -15.10 16.59 -38.88
N SER A 462 -15.95 17.61 -39.00
CA SER A 462 -15.77 19.04 -38.72
C SER A 462 -15.15 19.44 -37.37
N GLU A 463 -14.37 20.52 -37.44
CA GLU A 463 -13.68 21.20 -36.34
C GLU A 463 -14.64 22.21 -35.66
N PRO A 464 -14.81 22.15 -34.33
CA PRO A 464 -15.26 23.31 -33.56
C PRO A 464 -14.04 24.13 -33.15
N GLU A 465 -14.11 25.45 -33.35
CA GLU A 465 -13.09 26.40 -32.88
C GLU A 465 -12.95 26.31 -31.36
N TRP A 466 -11.71 26.07 -30.94
CA TRP A 466 -11.23 26.11 -29.56
C TRP A 466 -9.89 26.85 -29.60
N PRO A 467 -9.57 27.68 -28.59
CA PRO A 467 -10.34 27.98 -27.38
C PRO A 467 -11.34 29.15 -27.57
N PRO A 468 -12.45 29.21 -26.81
CA PRO A 468 -13.21 30.44 -26.69
C PRO A 468 -12.42 31.45 -25.85
N GLY A 469 -12.41 32.72 -26.28
CA GLY A 469 -11.76 33.80 -25.52
C GLY A 469 -12.41 33.98 -24.14
N TYR A 470 -11.61 34.04 -23.08
CA TYR A 470 -12.08 34.34 -21.74
C TYR A 470 -11.80 35.80 -21.39
N TYR A 471 -12.86 36.55 -21.11
CA TYR A 471 -12.81 37.78 -20.34
C TYR A 471 -12.63 37.43 -18.86
N TYR A 472 -11.59 37.99 -18.27
CA TYR A 472 -11.30 37.91 -16.84
C TYR A 472 -12.35 38.72 -16.07
N ASN A 473 -13.03 38.11 -15.09
CA ASN A 473 -13.97 38.80 -14.20
C ASN A 473 -13.55 38.55 -12.74
N PRO A 474 -12.95 39.53 -12.04
CA PRO A 474 -12.35 39.31 -10.73
C PRO A 474 -13.27 39.81 -9.60
N VAL A 475 -14.09 38.95 -9.00
CA VAL A 475 -14.94 39.30 -7.83
C VAL A 475 -15.34 37.98 -7.13
N ARG A 476 -15.34 37.74 -5.81
CA ARG A 476 -15.13 38.46 -4.54
C ARG A 476 -14.80 37.38 -3.49
N ARG A 477 -13.98 37.73 -2.49
CA ARG A 477 -13.93 37.01 -1.20
C ARG A 477 -15.25 37.22 -0.44
N TYR A 478 -15.81 36.15 0.09
CA TYR A 478 -16.43 36.09 1.42
C TYR A 478 -16.11 34.72 2.02
#